data_AF-A0A8S4D842-F1
#
_entry.id   AF-A0A8S4D842-F1
#
_cell.length_a   1.000
_cell.length_b   1.000
_cell.length_c   1.000
_cell.angle_alpha   90.00
_cell.angle_beta   90.00
_cell.angle_gamma   90.00
#
_symmetry.space_group_name_H-M   'P 1'
#
loop_
_entity.id
_entity.type
_entity.pdbx_description
1 polymer ?
#
loop_
_entity_poly.entity_id
_entity_poly.type
_entity_poly.pdbx_seq_one_letter_code
_entity_poly.pdbx_strand_id
1 'polypeptide(L)'
;MSDPRVLDVFKQELSYGMERFFLLSFCLACCWPGLGAKSDLRVVRQWTELDFAFPSEAERSLALASRAYVPGNSVPIDVDVHHRGGGQMSRIFITIPRFDEGRPMTLGTVDERGQVSAYPDYQWNNNQGQNCDGLTSVFRVAVKAITVEVDEFSSGDHKCKRSVGRHEQAGSTFLGE
;
A
#
# COMPACT_ATOMS: atom_id res chain seq x y z
N MET A 1 -42.27 19.74 -59.77
CA MET A 1 -41.31 20.83 -60.03
C MET A 1 -41.13 21.57 -58.71
N SER A 2 -40.13 21.19 -57.93
CA SER A 2 -39.89 21.80 -56.61
C SER A 2 -39.34 23.20 -56.81
N ASP A 3 -39.93 24.20 -56.16
CA ASP A 3 -39.50 25.60 -56.25
C ASP A 3 -38.04 25.72 -55.76
N PRO A 4 -37.11 26.21 -56.60
CA PRO A 4 -35.70 26.39 -56.24
C PRO A 4 -35.50 27.22 -54.96
N ARG A 5 -36.38 28.19 -54.70
CA ARG A 5 -36.27 29.11 -53.55
C ARG A 5 -36.54 28.40 -52.22
N VAL A 6 -37.45 27.42 -52.23
CA VAL A 6 -37.79 26.65 -51.04
C VAL A 6 -36.60 25.77 -50.63
N LEU A 7 -35.91 25.17 -51.59
CA LEU A 7 -34.72 24.37 -51.35
C LEU A 7 -33.55 25.20 -50.80
N ASP A 8 -33.41 26.45 -51.22
CA ASP A 8 -32.35 27.34 -50.73
C ASP A 8 -32.61 27.78 -49.29
N VAL A 9 -33.85 28.08 -48.92
CA VAL A 9 -34.22 28.38 -47.52
C VAL A 9 -33.97 27.18 -46.62
N PHE A 10 -34.36 25.96 -47.02
CA PHE A 10 -34.10 24.76 -46.22
C PHE A 10 -32.60 24.46 -46.05
N LYS A 11 -31.78 24.67 -47.10
CA LYS A 11 -30.32 24.54 -47.00
C LYS A 11 -29.72 25.56 -46.04
N GLN A 12 -30.23 26.79 -46.05
CA GLN A 12 -29.72 27.89 -45.23
C GLN A 12 -30.06 27.67 -43.75
N GLU A 13 -31.28 27.21 -43.44
CA GLU A 13 -31.69 26.82 -42.08
C GLU A 13 -30.90 25.61 -41.54
N LEU A 14 -30.65 24.60 -42.39
CA LEU A 14 -29.83 23.43 -42.01
C LEU A 14 -28.36 23.81 -41.79
N SER A 15 -27.78 24.70 -42.62
CA SER A 15 -26.41 25.20 -42.45
C SER A 15 -26.26 25.98 -41.15
N TYR A 16 -27.18 26.91 -40.89
CA TYR A 16 -27.14 27.74 -39.69
C TYR A 16 -27.39 26.94 -38.40
N GLY A 17 -28.24 25.92 -38.46
CA GLY A 17 -28.44 24.97 -37.36
C GLY A 17 -27.16 24.16 -37.07
N MET A 18 -26.51 23.62 -38.10
CA MET A 18 -25.27 22.83 -37.93
C MET A 18 -24.11 23.67 -37.37
N GLU A 19 -23.92 24.91 -37.83
CA GLU A 19 -22.91 25.82 -37.29
C GLU A 19 -23.13 26.09 -35.79
N ARG A 20 -24.39 26.30 -35.38
CA ARG A 20 -24.75 26.46 -33.96
C ARG A 20 -24.46 25.19 -33.14
N PHE A 21 -24.71 24.01 -33.70
CA PHE A 21 -24.37 22.74 -33.05
C PHE A 21 -22.85 22.56 -32.90
N PHE A 22 -22.07 22.88 -33.92
CA PHE A 22 -20.60 22.80 -33.84
C PHE A 22 -20.03 23.81 -32.84
N LEU A 23 -20.57 25.03 -32.78
CA LEU A 23 -20.17 26.03 -31.79
C LEU A 23 -20.53 25.61 -30.35
N LEU A 24 -21.73 25.07 -30.13
CA LEU A 24 -22.14 24.56 -28.81
C LEU A 24 -21.32 23.35 -28.39
N SER A 25 -21.04 22.43 -29.31
CA SER A 25 -20.18 21.26 -29.07
C SER A 25 -18.74 21.66 -28.76
N PHE A 26 -18.19 22.63 -29.50
CA PHE A 26 -16.86 23.19 -29.25
C PHE A 26 -16.80 23.90 -27.89
N CYS A 27 -17.81 24.69 -27.53
CA CYS A 27 -17.92 25.31 -26.21
C CYS A 27 -17.97 24.27 -25.09
N LEU A 28 -18.74 23.19 -25.25
CA LEU A 28 -18.82 22.11 -24.25
C LEU A 28 -17.50 21.32 -24.14
N ALA A 29 -16.80 21.09 -25.26
CA ALA A 29 -15.48 20.45 -25.27
C ALA A 29 -14.39 21.33 -24.64
N CYS A 30 -14.40 22.65 -24.88
CA CYS A 30 -13.48 23.61 -24.29
C CYS A 30 -13.70 23.81 -22.78
N CYS A 31 -14.89 23.52 -22.27
CA CYS A 31 -15.21 23.55 -20.84
C CYS A 31 -14.92 22.23 -20.10
N TRP A 32 -14.55 21.16 -20.81
CA TRP A 32 -14.22 19.85 -20.23
C TRP A 32 -12.83 19.69 -19.57
N PRO A 33 -11.79 20.53 -19.82
CA PRO A 33 -10.46 20.32 -19.20
C PRO A 33 -10.41 20.45 -17.67
N GLY A 34 -11.53 20.81 -17.01
CA GLY A 34 -11.58 21.08 -15.57
C GLY A 34 -11.98 19.91 -14.67
N LEU A 35 -12.45 18.77 -15.19
CA LEU A 35 -12.79 17.59 -14.39
C LEU A 35 -11.57 16.69 -14.14
N GLY A 36 -10.47 17.27 -13.65
CA GLY A 36 -9.45 16.49 -12.97
C GLY A 36 -9.97 16.13 -11.59
N ALA A 37 -10.18 14.85 -11.30
CA ALA A 37 -10.50 14.41 -9.96
C ALA A 37 -9.36 14.80 -9.01
N LYS A 38 -9.56 15.84 -8.19
CA LYS A 38 -8.65 16.17 -7.09
C LYS A 38 -8.87 15.13 -6.00
N SER A 39 -7.88 14.28 -5.77
CA SER A 39 -7.88 13.38 -4.62
C SER A 39 -7.36 14.12 -3.39
N ASP A 40 -8.17 14.28 -2.35
CA ASP A 40 -7.78 14.84 -1.05
C ASP A 40 -7.01 13.81 -0.18
N LEU A 41 -6.14 13.01 -0.80
CA LEU A 41 -5.32 12.03 -0.10
C LEU A 41 -4.12 12.72 0.55
N ARG A 42 -3.98 12.58 1.86
CA ARG A 42 -2.79 13.02 2.60
C ARG A 42 -1.74 11.94 2.56
N VAL A 43 -0.54 12.26 2.06
CA VAL A 43 0.63 11.40 2.18
C VAL A 43 1.00 11.25 3.66
N VAL A 44 0.91 10.02 4.18
CA VAL A 44 1.27 9.71 5.56
C VAL A 44 2.76 9.34 5.65
N ARG A 45 3.23 8.47 4.76
CA ARG A 45 4.64 8.07 4.63
C ARG A 45 4.99 7.92 3.15
N GLN A 46 6.25 8.16 2.81
CA GLN A 46 6.75 8.04 1.44
C GLN A 46 8.19 7.54 1.45
N TRP A 47 8.56 6.81 0.41
CA TRP A 47 9.90 6.25 0.25
C TRP A 47 10.34 6.33 -1.20
N THR A 48 11.62 6.66 -1.41
CA THR A 48 12.31 6.31 -2.65
C THR A 48 12.83 4.87 -2.56
N GLU A 49 13.27 4.48 -1.36
CA GLU A 49 13.72 3.13 -1.00
C GLU A 49 13.31 2.86 0.45
N LEU A 50 12.93 1.62 0.77
CA LEU A 50 12.58 1.24 2.14
C LEU A 50 13.83 1.22 3.04
N ASP A 51 13.74 1.88 4.18
CA ASP A 51 14.76 1.84 5.23
C ASP A 51 14.35 0.86 6.34
N PHE A 52 15.32 0.07 6.83
CA PHE A 52 15.09 -1.03 7.77
C PHE A 52 15.88 -0.85 9.06
N ALA A 53 15.19 -0.99 10.18
CA ALA A 53 15.83 -1.04 11.49
C ALA A 53 16.38 -2.45 11.74
N PHE A 54 17.72 -2.56 11.82
CA PHE A 54 18.40 -3.79 12.24
C PHE A 54 18.73 -3.76 13.73
N PRO A 55 18.77 -4.90 14.43
CA PRO A 55 19.11 -4.95 15.86
C PRO A 55 20.51 -4.43 16.18
N SER A 56 21.46 -4.56 15.24
CA SER A 56 22.82 -4.05 15.33
C SER A 56 23.41 -3.81 13.95
N GLU A 57 24.51 -3.04 13.88
CA GLU A 57 25.24 -2.87 12.62
C GLU A 57 25.87 -4.18 12.12
N ALA A 58 26.19 -5.11 13.03
CA ALA A 58 26.70 -6.43 12.68
C ALA A 58 25.63 -7.25 11.93
N GLU A 59 24.39 -7.25 12.41
CA GLU A 59 23.25 -7.90 11.73
C GLU A 59 22.98 -7.27 10.37
N ARG A 60 23.05 -5.94 10.27
CA ARG A 60 22.92 -5.23 9.01
C ARG A 60 24.00 -5.63 8.01
N SER A 61 25.26 -5.66 8.46
CA SER A 61 26.41 -6.05 7.64
C SER A 61 26.31 -7.50 7.17
N LEU A 62 25.88 -8.41 8.04
CA LEU A 62 25.64 -9.81 7.71
C LEU A 62 24.52 -9.97 6.67
N ALA A 63 23.41 -9.23 6.83
CA ALA A 63 22.31 -9.26 5.89
C ALA A 63 22.72 -8.76 4.49
N LEU A 64 23.56 -7.72 4.43
CA LEU A 64 24.14 -7.22 3.18
C LEU A 64 25.09 -8.25 2.55
N ALA A 65 25.99 -8.84 3.36
CA ALA A 65 26.97 -9.81 2.88
C ALA A 65 26.32 -11.12 2.37
N SER A 66 25.24 -11.55 3.02
CA SER A 66 24.49 -12.76 2.65
C SER A 66 23.44 -12.54 1.55
N ARG A 67 23.28 -11.30 1.07
CA ARG A 67 22.19 -10.88 0.16
C ARG A 67 20.78 -11.09 0.73
N ALA A 68 20.64 -11.33 2.04
CA ALA A 68 19.37 -11.27 2.74
C ALA A 68 18.78 -9.85 2.73
N TYR A 69 19.63 -8.83 2.60
CA TYR A 69 19.23 -7.45 2.34
C TYR A 69 19.95 -6.92 1.09
N VAL A 70 19.16 -6.48 0.10
CA VAL A 70 19.66 -5.75 -1.08
C VAL A 70 18.90 -4.42 -1.13
N PRO A 71 19.58 -3.28 -0.90
CA PRO A 71 19.01 -1.94 -1.06
C PRO A 71 18.22 -1.82 -2.37
N GLY A 72 17.00 -1.28 -2.31
CA GLY A 72 16.14 -1.06 -3.47
C GLY A 72 15.29 -2.25 -3.91
N ASN A 73 15.58 -3.48 -3.47
CA ASN A 73 14.82 -4.66 -3.90
C ASN A 73 13.50 -4.88 -3.14
N SER A 74 13.31 -4.20 -2.01
CA SER A 74 12.13 -4.43 -1.17
C SER A 74 10.93 -3.62 -1.65
N VAL A 75 9.89 -4.32 -2.11
CA VAL A 75 8.63 -3.73 -2.59
C VAL A 75 7.51 -4.13 -1.63
N PRO A 76 6.87 -3.17 -0.93
CA PRO A 76 5.75 -3.47 -0.06
C PRO A 76 4.48 -3.72 -0.87
N ILE A 77 3.63 -4.66 -0.43
CA ILE A 77 2.39 -4.99 -1.17
C ILE A 77 1.10 -4.72 -0.39
N ASP A 78 1.16 -4.76 0.94
CA ASP A 78 -0.01 -4.55 1.79
C ASP A 78 0.35 -3.74 3.03
N VAL A 79 -0.61 -2.95 3.50
CA VAL A 79 -0.51 -2.15 4.71
C VAL A 79 -1.84 -2.20 5.46
N ASP A 80 -1.76 -2.27 6.78
CA ASP A 80 -2.95 -2.13 7.62
C ASP A 80 -2.63 -1.32 8.87
N VAL A 81 -3.62 -0.59 9.39
CA VAL A 81 -3.43 0.37 10.48
C VAL A 81 -4.13 -0.12 11.73
N HIS A 82 -3.33 -0.37 12.75
CA HIS A 82 -3.85 -0.55 14.11
C HIS A 82 -4.10 0.81 14.74
N HIS A 83 -5.35 1.26 14.68
CA HIS A 83 -5.83 2.43 15.40
C HIS A 83 -5.96 2.13 16.90
N ARG A 84 -4.95 2.54 17.67
CA ARG A 84 -4.93 2.37 19.13
C ARG A 84 -5.69 3.51 19.80
N GLY A 85 -6.47 3.19 20.84
CA GLY A 85 -7.21 4.16 21.64
C GLY A 85 -6.36 4.80 22.75
N GLY A 86 -6.95 5.74 23.51
CA GLY A 86 -6.35 6.25 24.76
C GLY A 86 -5.10 7.13 24.58
N GLY A 87 -4.99 7.85 23.46
CA GLY A 87 -3.84 8.74 23.17
C GLY A 87 -2.61 8.02 22.63
N GLN A 88 -2.67 6.71 22.42
CA GLN A 88 -1.60 5.96 21.75
C GLN A 88 -1.56 6.28 20.25
N MET A 89 -0.36 6.33 19.69
CA MET A 89 -0.19 6.52 18.25
C MET A 89 -0.69 5.30 17.48
N SER A 90 -1.34 5.54 16.33
CA SER A 90 -1.69 4.47 15.40
C SER A 90 -0.41 3.80 14.91
N ARG A 91 -0.45 2.47 14.81
CA ARG A 91 0.67 1.67 14.31
C ARG A 91 0.34 1.21 12.90
N ILE A 92 1.24 1.48 11.96
CA ILE A 92 1.10 1.04 10.56
C ILE A 92 1.89 -0.24 10.40
N PHE A 93 1.23 -1.32 9.99
CA PHE A 93 1.86 -2.55 9.54
C PHE A 93 2.13 -2.47 8.04
N ILE A 94 3.22 -3.10 7.63
CA ILE A 94 3.64 -3.20 6.24
C ILE A 94 4.12 -4.62 5.96
N THR A 95 3.73 -5.16 4.82
CA THR A 95 4.17 -6.49 4.35
C THR A 95 5.08 -6.35 3.15
N ILE A 96 6.14 -7.18 3.14
CA ILE A 96 7.17 -7.18 2.11
C ILE A 96 7.44 -8.65 1.75
N PRO A 97 6.67 -9.23 0.82
CA PRO A 97 6.78 -10.64 0.50
C PRO A 97 8.15 -10.97 -0.10
N ARG A 98 8.66 -12.17 0.20
CA ARG A 98 9.89 -12.72 -0.35
C ARG A 98 9.62 -13.38 -1.71
N PHE A 99 9.40 -12.55 -2.72
CA PHE A 99 9.35 -13.01 -4.11
C PHE A 99 10.71 -13.51 -4.62
N ASP A 100 11.81 -13.01 -4.03
CA ASP A 100 13.20 -13.32 -4.36
C ASP A 100 14.11 -12.96 -3.14
N GLU A 101 15.44 -12.87 -3.29
CA GLU A 101 16.43 -12.43 -2.27
C GLU A 101 16.60 -10.91 -2.05
N GLY A 102 16.90 -10.49 -0.81
CA GLY A 102 17.19 -9.08 -0.50
C GLY A 102 16.11 -8.34 0.28
N ARG A 103 15.21 -9.09 0.94
CA ARG A 103 14.20 -8.57 1.86
C ARG A 103 14.51 -9.04 3.28
N PRO A 104 15.06 -8.17 4.13
CA PRO A 104 15.53 -8.57 5.46
C PRO A 104 14.38 -9.02 6.36
N MET A 105 13.19 -8.44 6.18
CA MET A 105 11.99 -8.78 6.93
C MET A 105 10.76 -8.79 6.04
N THR A 106 9.79 -9.66 6.33
CA THR A 106 8.56 -9.78 5.53
C THR A 106 7.33 -9.13 6.15
N LEU A 107 7.37 -8.88 7.46
CA LEU A 107 6.36 -8.16 8.20
C LEU A 107 7.05 -7.16 9.13
N GLY A 108 6.57 -5.93 9.12
CA GLY A 108 7.11 -4.89 9.99
C GLY A 108 6.09 -3.82 10.34
N THR A 109 6.55 -2.89 11.17
CA THR A 109 5.84 -1.68 11.54
C THR A 109 6.63 -0.46 11.11
N VAL A 110 5.92 0.57 10.67
CA VAL A 110 6.50 1.81 10.18
C VAL A 110 6.46 2.89 11.25
N ASP A 111 7.59 3.55 11.50
CA ASP A 111 7.67 4.67 12.45
C ASP A 111 7.28 6.03 11.82
N GLU A 112 7.55 7.14 12.50
CA GLU A 112 7.29 8.49 11.98
C GLU A 112 8.19 8.92 10.83
N ARG A 113 9.41 8.40 10.79
CA ARG A 113 10.42 8.68 9.75
C ARG A 113 10.25 7.80 8.53
N GLY A 114 9.38 6.79 8.60
CA GLY A 114 9.21 5.78 7.57
C GLY A 114 10.13 4.58 7.74
N GLN A 115 10.92 4.48 8.81
CA GLN A 115 11.78 3.32 9.02
C GLN A 115 10.92 2.09 9.39
N VAL A 116 11.24 0.96 8.77
CA VAL A 116 10.54 -0.31 8.96
C VAL A 116 11.27 -1.15 10.01
N SER A 117 10.58 -1.44 11.11
CA SER A 117 11.04 -2.36 12.16
C SER A 117 10.35 -3.71 12.03
N ALA A 118 11.10 -4.80 12.16
CA ALA A 118 10.52 -6.14 12.08
C ALA A 118 9.49 -6.39 13.18
N TYR A 119 8.43 -7.15 12.86
CA TYR A 119 7.40 -7.51 13.81
C TYR A 119 7.22 -9.03 13.92
N PRO A 120 7.05 -9.60 15.14
CA PRO A 120 7.14 -8.94 16.44
C PRO A 120 8.55 -8.45 16.81
N ASP A 121 9.56 -9.10 16.26
CA ASP A 121 10.98 -8.77 16.37
C ASP A 121 11.74 -9.36 15.16
N TYR A 122 13.04 -9.05 15.06
CA TYR A 122 13.85 -9.46 13.91
C TYR A 122 14.06 -10.99 13.84
N GLN A 123 14.01 -11.73 14.95
CA GLN A 123 14.32 -13.17 14.98
C GLN A 123 13.36 -13.99 14.13
N TRP A 124 12.12 -13.52 13.97
CA TRP A 124 11.13 -14.12 13.07
C TRP A 124 11.53 -14.13 11.60
N ASN A 125 12.60 -13.42 11.23
CA ASN A 125 13.10 -13.29 9.87
C ASN A 125 14.53 -13.86 9.68
N ASN A 126 15.17 -14.36 10.74
CA ASN A 126 16.57 -14.80 10.71
C ASN A 126 16.82 -15.98 9.75
N ASN A 127 15.79 -16.81 9.53
CA ASN A 127 15.87 -17.95 8.65
C ASN A 127 15.63 -17.61 7.17
N GLN A 128 15.33 -16.35 6.81
CA GLN A 128 14.99 -15.93 5.45
C GLN A 128 13.91 -16.81 4.77
N GLY A 129 12.95 -17.30 5.55
CA GLY A 129 11.88 -18.20 5.11
C GLY A 129 12.33 -19.61 4.73
N GLN A 130 13.57 -20.00 5.06
CA GLN A 130 14.12 -21.32 4.73
C GLN A 130 13.61 -22.43 5.66
N ASN A 131 13.04 -22.08 6.82
CA ASN A 131 12.41 -23.03 7.72
C ASN A 131 11.10 -22.46 8.29
N CYS A 132 10.21 -23.33 8.78
CA CYS A 132 8.91 -22.92 9.34
C CYS A 132 9.01 -22.39 10.79
N ASP A 133 10.22 -22.11 11.31
CA ASP A 133 10.39 -21.62 12.68
C ASP A 133 10.11 -20.11 12.81
N GLY A 134 10.05 -19.40 11.69
CA GLY A 134 9.75 -17.97 11.58
C GLY A 134 8.75 -17.66 10.46
N LEU A 135 8.67 -16.39 10.06
CA LEU A 135 7.84 -15.93 8.95
C LEU A 135 8.52 -16.26 7.62
N THR A 136 7.80 -16.92 6.72
CA THR A 136 8.29 -17.34 5.41
C THR A 136 8.18 -16.25 4.36
N SER A 137 6.98 -15.77 4.11
CA SER A 137 6.71 -14.61 3.25
C SER A 137 5.29 -14.15 3.48
N VAL A 138 5.10 -13.01 4.16
CA VAL A 138 3.78 -12.46 4.45
C VAL A 138 3.30 -11.64 3.26
N PHE A 139 2.09 -11.97 2.77
CA PHE A 139 1.44 -11.32 1.64
C PHE A 139 0.38 -10.32 2.07
N ARG A 140 -0.42 -10.68 3.08
CA ARG A 140 -1.48 -9.82 3.59
C ARG A 140 -1.41 -9.73 5.09
N VAL A 141 -1.83 -8.59 5.60
CA VAL A 141 -2.00 -8.36 7.02
C VAL A 141 -3.40 -7.81 7.28
N ALA A 142 -4.05 -8.32 8.32
CA ALA A 142 -5.33 -7.82 8.79
C ALA A 142 -5.26 -7.62 10.30
N VAL A 143 -5.52 -6.40 10.74
CA VAL A 143 -5.58 -6.03 12.16
C VAL A 143 -7.04 -6.01 12.60
N LYS A 144 -7.36 -6.87 13.57
CA LYS A 144 -8.68 -6.93 14.21
C LYS A 144 -8.53 -6.69 15.70
N ALA A 145 -9.01 -5.53 16.17
CA ALA A 145 -8.83 -5.08 17.55
C ALA A 145 -7.35 -5.19 17.97
N ILE A 146 -7.00 -6.17 18.79
CA ILE A 146 -5.62 -6.41 19.26
C ILE A 146 -4.88 -7.51 18.49
N THR A 147 -5.56 -8.23 17.59
CA THR A 147 -5.02 -9.38 16.87
C THR A 147 -4.49 -8.96 15.50
N VAL A 148 -3.31 -9.45 15.15
CA VAL A 148 -2.73 -9.31 13.80
C VAL A 148 -2.81 -10.67 13.11
N GLU A 149 -3.59 -10.75 12.05
CA GLU A 149 -3.71 -11.93 11.20
C GLU A 149 -2.84 -11.71 9.96
N VAL A 150 -2.12 -12.75 9.53
CA VAL A 150 -1.24 -12.69 8.37
C VAL A 150 -1.48 -13.88 7.46
N ASP A 151 -1.45 -13.62 6.16
CA ASP A 151 -1.44 -14.68 5.15
C ASP A 151 0.00 -14.85 4.64
N GLU A 152 0.56 -16.03 4.86
CA GLU A 152 1.89 -16.40 4.36
C GLU A 152 1.81 -17.23 3.09
N PHE A 153 2.78 -17.02 2.19
CA PHE A 153 3.01 -17.85 1.03
C PHE A 153 4.33 -18.59 1.18
N SER A 154 4.31 -19.90 0.97
CA SER A 154 5.50 -20.73 0.89
C SER A 154 5.56 -21.35 -0.51
N SER A 155 6.70 -21.21 -1.17
CA SER A 155 6.99 -21.88 -2.45
C SER A 155 7.80 -23.14 -2.16
N GLY A 156 7.21 -24.32 -2.31
CA GLY A 156 7.86 -25.63 -2.13
C GLY A 156 7.00 -26.67 -1.40
N ASP A 157 7.56 -27.85 -1.12
CA ASP A 157 6.88 -28.98 -0.44
C ASP A 157 6.58 -28.73 1.06
N HIS A 158 7.03 -27.60 1.61
CA HIS A 158 6.81 -27.22 3.01
C HIS A 158 5.76 -26.10 3.11
N LYS A 159 4.49 -26.48 3.29
CA LYS A 159 3.41 -25.53 3.61
C LYS A 159 3.56 -25.05 5.05
N CYS A 160 4.28 -23.95 5.26
CA CYS A 160 4.25 -23.24 6.54
C CYS A 160 2.96 -22.40 6.60
N LYS A 161 2.11 -22.62 7.62
CA LYS A 161 0.99 -21.74 7.96
C LYS A 161 1.13 -21.30 9.41
N ARG A 162 1.27 -20.00 9.66
CA ARG A 162 1.25 -19.40 10.98
C ARG A 162 0.41 -18.13 10.99
N SER A 163 -0.20 -17.86 12.14
CA SER A 163 -0.79 -16.57 12.49
C SER A 163 0.03 -15.94 13.61
N VAL A 164 0.31 -14.64 13.52
CA VAL A 164 1.06 -13.89 14.54
C VAL A 164 0.09 -13.13 15.44
N GLY A 165 -0.56 -13.82 16.37
CA GLY A 165 -1.44 -13.20 17.36
C GLY A 165 -0.69 -12.82 18.65
N ARG A 166 -0.56 -11.53 18.96
CA ARG A 166 -0.21 -11.08 20.33
C ARG A 166 -1.50 -10.74 21.09
N HIS A 167 -1.80 -11.46 22.17
CA HIS A 167 -2.73 -10.96 23.19
C HIS A 167 -2.01 -9.83 23.94
N GLU A 168 -2.17 -8.57 23.50
CA GLU A 168 -1.75 -7.41 24.28
C GLU A 168 -2.77 -7.32 25.44
N GLN A 169 -2.46 -7.95 26.60
CA GLN A 169 -3.29 -7.86 27.81
C GLN A 169 -3.48 -6.39 28.16
N ALA A 170 -4.74 -5.95 28.14
CA ALA A 170 -5.14 -4.64 28.61
C ALA A 170 -4.72 -4.46 30.08
N GLY A 171 -4.31 -3.24 30.41
CA GLY A 171 -3.67 -2.80 31.64
C GLY A 171 -4.12 -3.47 32.94
N SER A 172 -3.13 -3.73 33.80
CA SER A 172 -3.35 -3.82 35.24
C SER A 172 -4.04 -2.54 35.72
N THR A 173 -5.28 -2.66 36.15
CA THR A 173 -5.97 -1.64 36.92
C THR A 173 -5.17 -1.41 38.20
N PHE A 174 -4.58 -0.22 38.31
CA PHE A 174 -4.27 0.38 39.60
C PHE A 174 -5.58 0.53 40.39
N LEU A 175 -5.70 -0.17 41.51
CA LEU A 175 -6.44 0.33 42.65
C LEU A 175 -5.48 0.30 43.83
N GLY A 176 -5.03 1.50 44.19
CA GLY A 176 -4.41 1.75 45.48
C GLY A 176 -5.47 1.87 46.56
N GLU A 177 -5.02 1.53 47.77
CA GLU A 177 -5.59 1.75 49.11
C GLU A 177 -6.96 1.14 49.43
#